data_AF-A0A933CLY6-F1
#
_entry.id   AF-A0A933CLY6-F1
#
_cell.length_a   1.000
_cell.length_b   1.000
_cell.length_c   1.000
_cell.angle_alpha   90.00
_cell.angle_beta   90.00
_cell.angle_gamma   90.00
#
_symmetry.space_group_name_H-M   'P 1'
#
loop_
_entity.id
_entity.type
_entity.pdbx_description
1 polymer ?
#
loop_
_entity_poly.entity_id
_entity_poly.type
_entity_poly.pdbx_seq_one_letter_code
_entity_poly.pdbx_strand_id
1 'polypeptide(L)'
;MKVYLRIAIVSGWTLLVMLSDLSIFLSSGATHAQELTAIDAAYNGTAGFNLPIWLLEATAIGRKYGFRVKTSLTGGAQGVHALIGSSFQYSQTGLEHAINAIAQGGDIVVLGTSEFGFPYKLVGRRGVTKPEHLKGGVIGVAAYGGTGILSVRLALAKLGISESDVKIIVAGNTSQRVLSLMVAGGLDATILSPPSLFQASGPG
;
A
#
# COMPACT_ATOMS: atom_id res chain seq x y z
N MET A 1 -26.46 73.44 -47.06
CA MET A 1 -26.79 72.34 -47.99
C MET A 1 -26.07 71.08 -47.52
N LYS A 2 -26.78 69.96 -47.41
CA LYS A 2 -26.48 68.78 -46.56
C LYS A 2 -25.39 67.86 -47.15
N VAL A 3 -24.54 67.31 -46.28
CA VAL A 3 -23.60 66.21 -46.57
C VAL A 3 -24.35 64.88 -46.44
N TYR A 4 -24.30 64.02 -47.45
CA TYR A 4 -24.88 62.67 -47.42
C TYR A 4 -23.80 61.61 -47.20
N LEU A 5 -23.94 60.88 -46.09
CA LEU A 5 -23.16 59.70 -45.72
C LEU A 5 -23.72 58.47 -46.44
N ARG A 6 -22.89 57.76 -47.21
CA ARG A 6 -23.26 56.45 -47.80
C ARG A 6 -23.08 55.36 -46.75
N ILE A 7 -24.18 54.78 -46.28
CA ILE A 7 -24.17 53.55 -45.47
C ILE A 7 -24.08 52.37 -46.44
N ALA A 8 -22.97 51.61 -46.38
CA ALA A 8 -22.86 50.34 -47.06
C ALA A 8 -23.66 49.29 -46.29
N ILE A 9 -24.69 48.72 -46.90
CA ILE A 9 -25.44 47.58 -46.36
C ILE A 9 -24.57 46.35 -46.60
N VAL A 10 -23.93 45.85 -45.55
CA VAL A 10 -23.22 44.56 -45.58
C VAL A 10 -24.28 43.45 -45.62
N SER A 11 -24.22 42.60 -46.63
CA SER A 11 -25.17 41.49 -46.86
C SER A 11 -25.22 40.52 -45.67
N GLY A 12 -26.41 40.00 -45.34
CA GLY A 12 -26.62 39.09 -44.20
C GLY A 12 -25.81 37.79 -44.21
N TRP A 13 -25.26 37.39 -45.37
CA TRP A 13 -24.34 36.26 -45.49
C TRP A 13 -22.97 36.53 -44.85
N THR A 14 -22.52 37.79 -44.80
CA THR A 14 -21.23 38.17 -44.20
C THR A 14 -21.30 38.13 -42.67
N LEU A 15 -22.48 38.40 -42.09
CA LEU A 15 -22.73 38.29 -40.65
C LEU A 15 -22.77 36.83 -40.17
N LEU A 16 -23.30 35.91 -40.98
CA LEU A 16 -23.32 34.48 -40.68
C LEU A 16 -21.93 33.85 -40.67
N VAL A 17 -21.05 34.24 -41.61
CA VAL A 17 -19.65 33.76 -41.65
C VAL A 17 -18.84 34.28 -40.46
N MET A 18 -19.06 35.54 -40.05
CA MET A 18 -18.37 36.08 -38.85
C MET A 18 -18.87 35.46 -37.53
N LEU A 19 -20.13 35.03 -37.45
CA LEU A 19 -20.67 34.31 -36.30
C LEU A 19 -20.17 32.85 -36.21
N SER A 20 -19.95 32.18 -37.36
CA SER A 20 -19.32 30.86 -37.38
C SER A 20 -17.84 30.90 -37.00
N ASP A 21 -17.11 31.92 -37.45
CA ASP A 21 -15.67 32.07 -37.11
C ASP A 21 -15.48 32.40 -35.63
N LEU A 22 -16.37 33.18 -35.02
CA LEU A 22 -16.34 33.46 -33.58
C LEU A 22 -16.61 32.21 -32.71
N SER A 23 -17.43 31.28 -33.21
CA SER A 23 -17.74 30.02 -32.51
C SER A 23 -16.54 29.06 -32.50
N ILE A 24 -15.75 29.03 -33.58
CA ILE A 24 -14.52 28.21 -33.67
C ILE A 24 -13.41 28.76 -32.75
N PHE A 25 -13.35 30.08 -32.58
CA PHE A 25 -12.41 30.71 -31.63
C PHE A 25 -12.81 30.54 -30.15
N LEU A 26 -14.11 30.47 -29.84
CA LEU A 26 -14.60 30.24 -28.47
C LEU A 26 -14.41 28.79 -28.00
N SER A 27 -14.39 27.81 -28.91
CA SER A 27 -14.15 26.40 -28.56
C SER A 27 -12.67 26.04 -28.35
N SER A 28 -11.74 26.88 -28.82
CA SER A 28 -10.30 26.62 -28.71
C SER A 28 -9.69 27.04 -27.37
N GLY A 29 -10.49 27.68 -26.49
CA GLY A 29 -10.06 28.21 -25.19
C GLY A 29 -10.53 27.44 -23.96
N ALA A 30 -11.24 26.32 -24.13
CA ALA A 30 -11.51 25.42 -23.03
C ALA A 30 -10.19 24.72 -22.66
N THR A 31 -9.42 25.37 -21.79
CA THR A 31 -8.32 24.72 -21.09
C THR A 31 -8.97 23.58 -20.32
N HIS A 32 -8.92 22.37 -20.86
CA HIS A 32 -9.39 21.20 -20.16
C HIS A 32 -8.48 21.12 -18.93
N ALA A 33 -8.99 21.54 -17.78
CA ALA A 33 -8.33 21.25 -16.52
C ALA A 33 -8.11 19.74 -16.55
N GLN A 34 -6.85 19.30 -16.60
CA GLN A 34 -6.53 17.90 -16.76
C GLN A 34 -7.17 17.17 -15.58
N GLU A 35 -8.24 16.43 -15.86
CA GLU A 35 -8.97 15.72 -14.83
C GLU A 35 -8.01 14.68 -14.26
N LEU A 36 -7.72 14.82 -12.97
CA LEU A 36 -6.77 13.94 -12.32
C LEU A 36 -7.32 12.53 -12.34
N THR A 37 -6.54 11.59 -12.86
CA THR A 37 -6.87 10.17 -12.80
C THR A 37 -7.02 9.78 -11.34
N ALA A 38 -8.22 9.33 -10.94
CA ALA A 38 -8.46 8.86 -9.59
C ALA A 38 -7.90 7.44 -9.45
N ILE A 39 -7.10 7.23 -8.41
CA ILE A 39 -6.53 5.93 -8.04
C ILE A 39 -7.03 5.63 -6.63
N ASP A 40 -7.96 4.67 -6.52
CA ASP A 40 -8.31 4.09 -5.24
C ASP A 40 -7.29 2.99 -4.92
N ALA A 41 -6.64 3.15 -3.78
CA ALA A 41 -5.48 2.35 -3.41
C ALA A 41 -5.66 1.65 -2.06
N ALA A 42 -5.37 0.36 -2.01
CA ALA A 42 -5.36 -0.41 -0.76
C ALA A 42 -3.97 -0.41 -0.13
N TYR A 43 -3.90 -0.42 1.21
CA TYR A 43 -2.68 -0.75 1.95
C TYR A 43 -2.97 -1.67 3.14
N ASN A 44 -1.91 -2.29 3.69
CA ASN A 44 -2.01 -3.18 4.85
C ASN A 44 -1.19 -2.71 6.07
N GLY A 45 -1.84 -2.66 7.23
CA GLY A 45 -1.20 -2.33 8.51
C GLY A 45 -0.78 -0.87 8.65
N THR A 46 -0.12 -0.56 9.76
CA THR A 46 0.21 0.82 10.18
C THR A 46 1.72 1.05 10.38
N ALA A 47 2.55 0.10 9.92
CA ALA A 47 3.99 0.25 9.99
C ALA A 47 4.51 1.24 8.94
N GLY A 48 5.70 1.78 9.20
CA GLY A 48 6.30 2.87 8.42
C GLY A 48 6.59 2.55 6.95
N PHE A 49 6.58 1.27 6.54
CA PHE A 49 6.70 0.92 5.12
C PHE A 49 5.53 1.43 4.27
N ASN A 50 4.39 1.79 4.88
CA ASN A 50 3.25 2.44 4.20
C ASN A 50 3.41 3.96 4.02
N LEU A 51 4.51 4.56 4.50
CA LEU A 51 4.74 6.00 4.35
C LEU A 51 4.64 6.50 2.90
N PRO A 52 5.19 5.81 1.87
CA PRO A 52 5.10 6.30 0.49
C PRO A 52 3.66 6.47 0.01
N ILE A 53 2.77 5.50 0.26
CA ILE A 53 1.37 5.57 -0.19
C ILE A 53 0.56 6.60 0.60
N TRP A 54 0.81 6.76 1.90
CA TRP A 54 0.17 7.83 2.68
C TRP A 54 0.63 9.21 2.26
N LEU A 55 1.92 9.36 1.91
CA LEU A 55 2.45 10.62 1.41
C LEU A 55 1.83 10.98 0.05
N LEU A 56 1.55 10.00 -0.82
CA LEU A 56 0.89 10.25 -2.11
C LEU A 56 -0.54 10.78 -1.96
N GLU A 57 -1.26 10.37 -0.93
CA GLU A 57 -2.59 10.92 -0.62
C GLU A 57 -2.51 12.26 0.11
N ALA A 58 -1.63 12.37 1.12
CA ALA A 58 -1.50 13.57 1.95
C ALA A 58 -0.86 14.74 1.19
N THR A 59 0.04 14.44 0.25
CA THR A 59 0.72 15.45 -0.56
C THR A 59 0.08 15.52 -1.93
N ALA A 60 -0.16 16.73 -2.44
CA ALA A 60 -0.65 16.95 -3.79
C ALA A 60 0.41 16.59 -4.87
N ILE A 61 1.42 15.78 -4.55
CA ILE A 61 2.50 15.40 -5.46
C ILE A 61 1.96 14.62 -6.67
N GLY A 62 0.93 13.79 -6.46
CA GLY A 62 0.26 13.08 -7.56
C GLY A 62 -0.31 14.03 -8.62
N ARG A 63 -0.72 15.25 -8.21
CA ARG A 63 -1.28 16.24 -9.14
C ARG A 63 -0.27 16.68 -10.19
N LYS A 64 1.02 16.77 -9.84
CA LYS A 64 2.11 17.07 -10.78
C LYS A 64 2.23 16.01 -11.88
N TYR A 65 1.82 14.78 -11.58
CA TYR A 65 1.86 13.64 -12.48
C TYR A 65 0.49 13.26 -13.04
N GLY A 66 -0.55 14.09 -12.85
CA GLY A 66 -1.87 13.89 -13.45
C GLY A 66 -2.79 12.89 -12.73
N PHE A 67 -2.49 12.50 -11.49
CA PHE A 67 -3.34 11.58 -10.71
C PHE A 67 -3.61 12.05 -9.28
N ARG A 68 -4.63 11.48 -8.66
CA ARG A 68 -4.93 11.65 -7.23
C ARG A 68 -5.11 10.28 -6.60
N VAL A 69 -4.48 10.07 -5.45
CA VAL A 69 -4.58 8.81 -4.71
C VAL A 69 -5.51 9.01 -3.53
N LYS A 70 -6.40 8.04 -3.31
CA LYS A 70 -7.16 7.88 -2.07
C LYS A 70 -6.83 6.52 -1.49
N THR A 71 -6.47 6.45 -0.21
CA THR A 71 -6.08 5.18 0.39
C THR A 71 -7.18 4.57 1.25
N SER A 72 -7.17 3.24 1.37
CA SER A 72 -8.04 2.48 2.25
C SER A 72 -7.23 1.39 2.95
N LEU A 73 -7.37 1.32 4.28
CA LEU A 73 -6.78 0.25 5.07
C LEU A 73 -7.57 -1.04 4.85
N THR A 74 -6.87 -2.10 4.44
CA THR A 74 -7.46 -3.42 4.17
C THR A 74 -6.63 -4.54 4.80
N GLY A 75 -7.15 -5.76 4.81
CA GLY A 75 -6.31 -6.96 4.98
C GLY A 75 -5.46 -7.21 3.73
N GLY A 76 -4.25 -7.77 3.89
CA GLY A 76 -3.32 -7.92 2.76
C GLY A 76 -3.86 -8.72 1.57
N ALA A 77 -4.41 -9.92 1.82
CA ALA A 77 -5.08 -10.72 0.79
C ALA A 77 -6.37 -10.06 0.25
N GLN A 78 -7.12 -9.37 1.13
CA GLN A 78 -8.35 -8.67 0.74
C GLN A 78 -8.05 -7.55 -0.26
N GLY A 79 -6.99 -6.76 -0.04
CA GLY A 79 -6.55 -5.72 -0.95
C GLY A 79 -6.19 -6.27 -2.33
N VAL A 80 -5.52 -7.42 -2.40
CA VAL A 80 -5.17 -8.09 -3.67
C VAL A 80 -6.42 -8.61 -4.39
N HIS A 81 -7.35 -9.24 -3.68
CA HIS A 81 -8.61 -9.69 -4.31
C HIS A 81 -9.45 -8.52 -4.83
N ALA A 82 -9.47 -7.40 -4.09
CA ALA A 82 -10.16 -6.19 -4.53
C ALA A 82 -9.47 -5.51 -5.73
N LEU A 83 -8.12 -5.61 -5.85
CA LEU A 83 -7.38 -5.20 -7.03
C LEU A 83 -7.76 -6.05 -8.26
N ILE A 84 -7.79 -7.39 -8.11
CA ILE A 84 -8.21 -8.31 -9.17
C ILE A 84 -9.67 -8.04 -9.59
N GLY A 85 -10.54 -7.78 -8.62
CA GLY A 85 -11.93 -7.39 -8.84
C GLY A 85 -12.13 -5.94 -9.31
N SER A 86 -11.06 -5.21 -9.63
CA SER A 86 -11.09 -3.81 -10.11
C SER A 86 -11.73 -2.79 -9.14
N SER A 87 -11.88 -3.13 -7.86
CA SER A 87 -12.35 -2.21 -6.82
C SER A 87 -11.24 -1.26 -6.35
N PHE A 88 -9.99 -1.66 -6.49
CA PHE A 88 -8.81 -0.79 -6.35
C PHE A 88 -7.98 -0.86 -7.63
N GLN A 89 -7.26 0.22 -7.96
CA GLN A 89 -6.30 0.23 -9.08
C GLN A 89 -4.86 0.01 -8.61
N TYR A 90 -4.62 0.09 -7.30
CA TYR A 90 -3.31 -0.15 -6.70
C TYR A 90 -3.46 -0.83 -5.33
N SER A 91 -2.54 -1.73 -5.00
CA SER A 91 -2.46 -2.33 -3.67
C SER A 91 -1.02 -2.38 -3.20
N GLN A 92 -0.73 -1.71 -2.07
CA GLN A 92 0.51 -1.88 -1.33
C GLN A 92 0.29 -2.96 -0.26
N THR A 93 0.93 -4.11 -0.44
CA THR A 93 0.75 -5.24 0.47
C THR A 93 2.02 -6.09 0.54
N GLY A 94 2.00 -7.14 1.37
CA GLY A 94 3.05 -8.15 1.41
C GLY A 94 3.18 -8.88 0.07
N LEU A 95 4.42 -9.06 -0.40
CA LEU A 95 4.72 -9.68 -1.70
C LEU A 95 4.14 -11.10 -1.82
N GLU A 96 4.00 -11.82 -0.72
CA GLU A 96 3.41 -13.15 -0.70
C GLU A 96 1.96 -13.18 -1.15
N HIS A 97 1.18 -12.14 -0.87
CA HIS A 97 -0.22 -12.08 -1.30
C HIS A 97 -0.31 -11.93 -2.82
N ALA A 98 0.54 -11.09 -3.41
CA ALA A 98 0.64 -10.92 -4.85
C ALA A 98 1.15 -12.20 -5.54
N ILE A 99 2.22 -12.82 -5.01
CA ILE A 99 2.75 -14.09 -5.56
C ILE A 99 1.69 -15.18 -5.53
N ASN A 100 1.00 -15.36 -4.41
CA ASN A 100 -0.04 -16.39 -4.29
C ASN A 100 -1.20 -16.14 -5.27
N ALA A 101 -1.61 -14.89 -5.46
CA ALA A 101 -2.66 -14.54 -6.41
C ALA A 101 -2.23 -14.77 -7.87
N ILE A 102 -1.01 -14.38 -8.25
CA ILE A 102 -0.44 -14.65 -9.58
C ILE A 102 -0.35 -16.16 -9.82
N ALA A 103 0.10 -16.94 -8.83
CA ALA A 103 0.17 -18.39 -8.91
C ALA A 103 -1.22 -19.06 -9.08
N GLN A 104 -2.28 -18.39 -8.62
CA GLN A 104 -3.67 -18.81 -8.80
C GLN A 104 -4.30 -18.28 -10.11
N GLY A 105 -3.52 -17.64 -10.98
CA GLY A 105 -3.98 -17.12 -12.27
C GLY A 105 -4.53 -15.69 -12.23
N GLY A 106 -4.28 -14.94 -11.15
CA GLY A 106 -4.65 -13.53 -11.06
C GLY A 106 -3.86 -12.66 -12.04
N ASP A 107 -4.58 -11.83 -12.81
CA ASP A 107 -3.99 -10.88 -13.76
C ASP A 107 -3.57 -9.58 -13.06
N ILE A 108 -2.45 -9.65 -12.35
CA ILE A 108 -1.83 -8.53 -11.65
C ILE A 108 -0.32 -8.52 -11.86
N VAL A 109 0.30 -7.36 -11.70
CA VAL A 109 1.75 -7.18 -11.81
C VAL A 109 2.32 -6.50 -10.57
N VAL A 110 3.52 -6.93 -10.16
CA VAL A 110 4.28 -6.28 -9.09
C VAL A 110 5.13 -5.16 -9.69
N LEU A 111 4.81 -3.91 -9.37
CA LEU A 111 5.52 -2.73 -9.89
C LEU A 111 6.83 -2.44 -9.17
N GLY A 112 6.93 -2.82 -7.89
CA GLY A 112 8.09 -2.55 -7.04
C GLY A 112 7.80 -2.87 -5.59
N THR A 113 8.78 -2.60 -4.74
CA THR A 113 8.68 -2.80 -3.28
C THR A 113 9.09 -1.53 -2.55
N SER A 114 8.37 -1.19 -1.47
CA SER A 114 8.72 -0.09 -0.56
C SER A 114 9.75 -0.49 0.50
N GLU A 115 10.05 -1.79 0.64
CA GLU A 115 10.99 -2.34 1.60
C GLU A 115 11.85 -3.48 1.01
N PHE A 116 13.14 -3.52 1.38
CA PHE A 116 14.01 -4.61 1.00
C PHE A 116 13.96 -5.72 2.06
N GLY A 117 13.15 -6.73 1.79
CA GLY A 117 12.96 -7.88 2.68
C GLY A 117 12.00 -7.61 3.82
N PHE A 118 11.82 -8.62 4.68
CA PHE A 118 10.91 -8.55 5.81
C PHE A 118 11.45 -7.63 6.92
N PRO A 119 10.76 -6.55 7.31
CA PRO A 119 11.20 -5.60 8.34
C PRO A 119 11.01 -6.15 9.77
N TYR A 120 10.99 -7.47 9.91
CA TYR A 120 10.71 -8.17 11.15
C TYR A 120 12.00 -8.77 11.71
N LYS A 121 12.14 -8.71 13.04
CA LYS A 121 13.09 -9.54 13.77
C LYS A 121 12.35 -10.60 14.56
N LEU A 122 12.90 -11.80 14.60
CA LEU A 122 12.49 -12.82 15.57
C LEU A 122 13.06 -12.42 16.93
N VAL A 123 12.17 -12.13 17.87
CA VAL A 123 12.48 -11.70 19.23
C VAL A 123 12.10 -12.82 20.17
N GLY A 124 13.10 -13.35 20.87
CA GLY A 124 12.92 -14.34 21.92
C GLY A 124 12.59 -13.70 23.26
N ARG A 125 11.93 -14.44 24.16
CA ARG A 125 11.78 -14.04 25.56
C ARG A 125 13.14 -14.02 26.27
N ARG A 126 13.17 -13.45 27.48
CA ARG A 126 14.36 -13.50 28.33
C ARG A 126 14.83 -14.97 28.52
N GLY A 127 16.10 -15.22 28.23
CA GLY A 127 16.73 -16.55 28.29
C GLY A 127 16.84 -17.27 26.93
N VAL A 128 16.14 -16.82 25.90
CA VAL A 128 16.32 -17.31 24.53
C VAL A 128 17.44 -16.50 23.88
N THR A 129 18.68 -17.00 24.00
CA THR A 129 19.89 -16.32 23.51
C THR A 129 20.57 -17.07 22.36
N LYS A 130 20.14 -18.30 22.08
CA LYS A 130 20.67 -19.13 21.00
C LYS A 130 19.54 -19.80 20.24
N PRO A 131 19.73 -20.14 18.95
CA PRO A 131 18.72 -20.80 18.13
C PRO A 131 18.16 -22.07 18.76
N GLU A 132 19.01 -22.88 19.39
CA GLU A 132 18.62 -24.18 19.94
C GLU A 132 17.58 -24.05 21.06
N HIS A 133 17.54 -22.90 21.74
CA HIS A 133 16.55 -22.64 22.80
C HIS A 133 15.12 -22.50 22.26
N LEU A 134 14.95 -22.34 20.94
CA LEU A 134 13.63 -22.29 20.31
C LEU A 134 13.05 -23.68 20.05
N LYS A 135 13.87 -24.74 20.02
CA LYS A 135 13.39 -26.11 19.79
C LYS A 135 12.47 -26.56 20.93
N GLY A 136 11.31 -27.08 20.59
CA GLY A 136 10.20 -27.39 21.49
C GLY A 136 9.40 -26.16 21.95
N GLY A 137 9.85 -24.95 21.61
CA GLY A 137 9.26 -23.69 22.07
C GLY A 137 8.06 -23.23 21.25
N VAL A 138 7.37 -22.22 21.76
CA VAL A 138 6.17 -21.63 21.15
C VAL A 138 6.48 -20.29 20.51
N ILE A 139 6.20 -20.15 19.21
CA ILE A 139 6.36 -18.92 18.44
C ILE A 139 5.00 -18.31 18.12
N GLY A 140 4.78 -17.07 18.54
CA GLY A 140 3.53 -16.35 18.29
C GLY A 140 3.55 -15.55 16.99
N VAL A 141 2.50 -15.69 16.19
CA VAL A 141 2.23 -14.87 15.00
C VAL A 141 0.88 -14.16 15.13
N ALA A 142 0.66 -13.11 14.33
CA ALA A 142 -0.61 -12.37 14.34
C ALA A 142 -1.75 -13.12 13.65
N ALA A 143 -1.45 -13.83 12.57
CA ALA A 143 -2.39 -14.66 11.82
C ALA A 143 -1.62 -15.69 10.97
N TYR A 144 -2.28 -16.79 10.62
CA TYR A 144 -1.81 -17.67 9.55
C TYR A 144 -2.08 -17.00 8.19
N GLY A 145 -1.15 -17.14 7.24
CA GLY A 145 -1.34 -16.68 5.85
C GLY A 145 -0.90 -15.25 5.52
N GLY A 146 -0.22 -14.54 6.42
CA GLY A 146 0.42 -13.24 6.13
C GLY A 146 1.95 -13.28 6.20
N THR A 147 2.60 -12.15 5.90
CA THR A 147 4.06 -11.92 6.01
C THR A 147 4.67 -12.51 7.28
N GLY A 148 3.91 -12.51 8.38
CA GLY A 148 4.40 -12.92 9.66
C GLY A 148 4.85 -14.38 9.76
N ILE A 149 4.06 -15.33 9.24
CA ILE A 149 4.44 -16.74 9.27
C ILE A 149 5.60 -17.02 8.31
N LEU A 150 5.64 -16.33 7.17
CA LEU A 150 6.76 -16.45 6.23
C LEU A 150 8.05 -15.90 6.83
N SER A 151 7.98 -14.81 7.59
CA SER A 151 9.12 -14.24 8.30
C SER A 151 9.64 -15.19 9.38
N VAL A 152 8.75 -15.87 10.11
CA VAL A 152 9.13 -16.92 11.08
C VAL A 152 9.82 -18.07 10.35
N ARG A 153 9.23 -18.60 9.28
CA ARG A 153 9.82 -19.70 8.49
C ARG A 153 11.19 -19.36 7.94
N LEU A 154 11.34 -18.15 7.38
CA LEU A 154 12.61 -17.66 6.89
C LEU A 154 13.64 -17.52 8.02
N ALA A 155 13.22 -17.04 9.20
CA ALA A 155 14.10 -16.94 10.36
C ALA A 155 14.55 -18.35 10.82
N LEU A 156 13.63 -19.30 10.96
CA LEU A 156 13.95 -20.68 11.35
C LEU A 156 14.91 -21.34 10.35
N ALA A 157 14.68 -21.17 9.05
CA ALA A 157 15.57 -21.67 8.01
C ALA A 157 16.99 -21.09 8.12
N LYS A 158 17.11 -19.77 8.34
CA LYS A 158 18.42 -19.11 8.57
C LYS A 158 19.10 -19.59 9.85
N LEU A 159 18.33 -20.02 10.84
CA LEU A 159 18.79 -20.53 12.12
C LEU A 159 19.05 -22.05 12.11
N GLY A 160 18.79 -22.75 11.00
CA GLY A 160 18.95 -24.21 10.92
C GLY A 160 17.95 -24.99 11.78
N ILE A 161 16.79 -24.40 12.08
CA ILE A 161 15.72 -25.02 12.88
C ILE A 161 14.61 -25.48 11.94
N SER A 162 14.16 -26.72 12.08
CA SER A 162 13.00 -27.21 11.34
C SER A 162 11.72 -26.55 11.88
N GLU A 163 10.76 -26.24 11.01
CA GLU A 163 9.43 -25.78 11.44
C GLU A 163 8.74 -26.81 12.35
N SER A 164 9.02 -28.11 12.15
CA SER A 164 8.52 -29.19 13.02
C SER A 164 9.09 -29.17 14.43
N ASP A 165 10.23 -28.49 14.64
CA ASP A 165 10.87 -28.40 15.96
C ASP A 165 10.23 -27.32 16.83
N VAL A 166 9.27 -26.54 16.32
CA VAL A 166 8.64 -25.44 17.06
C VAL A 166 7.13 -25.49 16.93
N LYS A 167 6.41 -24.88 17.89
CA LYS A 167 4.97 -24.71 17.82
C LYS A 167 4.63 -23.28 17.43
N ILE A 168 4.11 -23.07 16.22
CA ILE A 168 3.64 -21.75 15.78
C ILE A 168 2.16 -21.59 16.12
N ILE A 169 1.79 -20.55 16.86
CA ILE A 169 0.40 -20.25 17.23
C ILE A 169 0.00 -18.81 16.87
N VAL A 170 -1.30 -18.60 16.63
CA VAL A 170 -1.87 -17.25 16.57
C VAL A 170 -1.99 -16.70 17.98
N ALA A 171 -1.23 -15.65 18.29
CA ALA A 171 -1.14 -15.05 19.62
C ALA A 171 -1.66 -13.60 19.66
N GLY A 172 -2.49 -13.22 18.68
CA GLY A 172 -3.17 -11.93 18.64
C GLY A 172 -2.30 -10.78 18.17
N ASN A 173 -2.69 -9.56 18.56
CA ASN A 173 -2.06 -8.33 18.12
C ASN A 173 -0.63 -8.16 18.69
N THR A 174 0.09 -7.15 18.20
CA THR A 174 1.50 -6.93 18.59
C THR A 174 1.67 -6.73 20.10
N SER A 175 0.80 -5.97 20.77
CA SER A 175 0.90 -5.73 22.21
C SER A 175 0.70 -7.03 23.02
N GLN A 176 -0.26 -7.87 22.62
CA GLN A 176 -0.50 -9.18 23.26
C GLN A 176 0.72 -10.10 23.11
N ARG A 177 1.36 -10.10 21.94
CA ARG A 177 2.57 -10.91 21.69
C ARG A 177 3.77 -10.40 22.48
N VAL A 178 3.97 -9.08 22.57
CA VAL A 178 5.03 -8.48 23.40
C VAL A 178 4.83 -8.83 24.88
N LEU A 179 3.61 -8.66 25.41
CA LEU A 179 3.29 -9.05 26.79
C LEU A 179 3.52 -10.55 27.03
N SER A 180 3.15 -11.39 26.06
CA SER A 180 3.32 -12.85 26.18
C SER A 180 4.78 -13.29 26.19
N LEU A 181 5.73 -12.49 25.68
CA LEU A 181 7.17 -12.75 25.86
C LEU A 181 7.64 -12.50 27.30
N MET A 182 6.90 -11.72 28.09
CA MET A 182 7.28 -11.31 29.43
C MET A 182 6.67 -12.20 30.52
N VAL A 183 5.67 -13.01 30.18
CA VAL A 183 4.96 -13.89 31.12
C VAL A 183 5.57 -15.29 31.10
N ALA A 184 5.80 -15.87 32.28
CA ALA A 184 6.28 -17.24 32.42
C ALA A 184 5.28 -18.23 31.79
N GLY A 185 5.76 -19.13 30.94
CA GLY A 185 4.91 -20.07 30.18
C GLY A 185 4.13 -19.43 29.03
N GLY A 186 4.44 -18.17 28.69
CA GLY A 186 3.92 -17.50 27.49
C GLY A 186 4.65 -17.93 26.22
N LEU A 187 4.95 -16.96 25.34
CA LEU A 187 5.66 -17.23 24.08
C LEU A 187 7.17 -17.31 24.32
N ASP A 188 7.83 -18.27 23.66
CA ASP A 188 9.30 -18.31 23.61
C ASP A 188 9.86 -17.31 22.61
N ALA A 189 9.14 -17.06 21.51
CA ALA A 189 9.48 -16.01 20.55
C ALA A 189 8.27 -15.44 19.81
N THR A 190 8.46 -14.29 19.18
CA THR A 190 7.52 -13.70 18.21
C THR A 190 8.31 -12.85 17.23
N ILE A 191 7.70 -12.54 16.09
CA ILE A 191 8.24 -11.56 15.15
C ILE A 191 7.69 -10.15 15.41
N LEU A 192 8.59 -9.16 15.43
CA LEU A 192 8.27 -7.75 15.69
C LEU A 192 8.94 -6.85 14.67
N SER A 193 8.27 -5.77 14.28
CA SER A 193 8.82 -4.68 13.48
C SER A 193 8.86 -3.39 14.34
N PRO A 194 9.66 -2.39 13.97
CA PRO A 194 9.53 -1.05 14.53
C PRO A 194 8.07 -0.52 14.44
N PRO A 195 7.59 0.22 15.45
CA PRO A 195 8.30 0.65 16.67
C PRO A 195 8.30 -0.41 17.80
N SER A 196 7.43 -1.41 17.75
CA SER A 196 7.29 -2.42 18.82
C SER A 196 8.55 -3.24 19.04
N LEU A 197 9.38 -3.39 18.02
CA LEU A 197 10.72 -3.96 18.15
C LEU A 197 11.55 -3.21 19.22
N PHE A 198 11.53 -1.88 19.23
CA PHE A 198 12.27 -1.09 20.21
C PHE A 198 11.69 -1.24 21.61
N GLN A 199 10.37 -1.36 21.74
CA GLN A 199 9.70 -1.60 23.02
C GLN A 199 10.10 -2.95 23.62
N ALA A 200 10.21 -3.99 22.79
CA ALA A 200 10.59 -5.32 23.25
C ALA A 200 12.10 -5.50 23.45
N SER A 201 12.93 -4.70 22.78
CA SER A 201 14.39 -4.81 22.87
C SER A 201 14.95 -4.16 24.13
N GLY A 202 14.28 -3.15 24.70
CA GLY A 202 14.80 -2.34 25.82
C GLY A 202 16.16 -1.67 25.51
N PRO A 203 16.62 -0.69 26.29
CA PRO A 203 18.02 -0.33 26.29
C PRO A 203 18.78 -1.50 26.93
N GLY A 204 19.33 -2.37 26.08
CA GLY A 204 20.30 -3.40 26.49
C GLY A 204 21.64 -2.79 26.84
#